data_AF-A0A9N9BIK5-F1
#
_entry.id   AF-A0A9N9BIK5-F1
#
_cell.length_a   1.000
_cell.length_b   1.000
_cell.length_c   1.000
_cell.angle_alpha   90.00
_cell.angle_beta   90.00
_cell.angle_gamma   90.00
#
_symmetry.space_group_name_H-M   'P 1'
#
loop_
_entity.id
_entity.type
_entity.pdbx_description
1 polymer ?
#
loop_
_entity_poly.entity_id
_entity_poly.type
_entity_poly.pdbx_seq_one_letter_code
_entity_poly.pdbx_strand_id
1 'polypeptide(L)' 'LLILLKSGKGRDIIIHVGKGTENETFELHSGILYVRCPYFSNELDELDYNENHIKEISKPNISVDVFRVIIT' A
#
# COMPACT_ATOMS: atom_id res chain seq x y z
N LEU A 1 0.27 14.54 -8.37
CA LEU A 1 -0.23 13.29 -7.77
C LEU A 1 -0.61 12.24 -8.82
N LEU A 2 -1.54 12.52 -9.74
CA LEU A 2 -2.04 11.52 -10.71
C LEU A 2 -0.98 10.93 -11.67
N ILE A 3 0.08 11.68 -11.98
CA ILE A 3 1.17 11.21 -12.88
C ILE A 3 2.08 10.20 -12.16
N LEU A 4 2.32 10.37 -10.86
CA LEU A 4 3.05 9.39 -10.05
C LEU A 4 2.26 8.09 -9.96
N LEU A 5 0.94 8.18 -9.71
CA LEU A 5 0.03 7.03 -9.57
C LEU A 5 0.08 6.02 -10.74
N LYS A 6 0.31 6.50 -11.97
CA LYS A 6 0.34 5.66 -13.18
C LYS A 6 1.73 5.21 -13.58
N SER A 7 2.77 5.88 -13.08
CA SER A 7 4.15 5.56 -13.35
C SER A 7 4.57 4.37 -12.50
N GLY A 8 5.07 3.29 -13.12
CA GLY A 8 5.66 2.19 -12.36
C GLY A 8 6.94 2.56 -11.59
N LYS A 9 7.50 3.76 -11.84
CA LYS A 9 8.70 4.25 -11.16
C LYS A 9 8.37 4.89 -9.81
N GLY A 10 9.24 4.67 -8.82
CA GLY A 10 9.18 5.31 -7.51
C GLY A 10 8.20 4.66 -6.52
N ARG A 11 7.75 3.43 -6.79
CA ARG A 11 7.01 2.64 -5.81
C ARG A 11 7.95 2.25 -4.68
N ASP A 12 7.52 2.56 -3.47
CA ASP A 12 8.30 2.43 -2.24
C ASP A 12 7.56 1.60 -1.18
N ILE A 13 6.40 1.03 -1.54
CA ILE A 13 5.64 0.13 -0.68
C ILE A 13 4.95 -1.01 -1.43
N ILE A 14 4.99 -2.19 -0.82
CA ILE A 14 4.24 -3.40 -1.18
C ILE A 14 3.23 -3.69 -0.07
N ILE A 15 1.96 -3.90 -0.44
CA ILE A 15 0.91 -4.28 0.50
C ILE A 15 0.20 -5.54 0.02
N HIS A 16 0.22 -6.58 0.86
CA HIS A 16 -0.58 -7.78 0.66
C HIS A 16 -1.93 -7.62 1.35
N VAL A 17 -3.02 -7.67 0.60
CA VAL A 17 -4.37 -7.45 1.11
C VAL A 17 -5.19 -8.72 0.97
N GLY A 18 -6.07 -8.97 1.93
CA GLY A 18 -6.95 -10.12 1.92
C GLY A 18 -6.25 -11.43 2.26
N LYS A 19 -7.00 -12.53 2.18
CA LYS A 19 -6.53 -13.86 2.62
C LYS A 19 -7.19 -14.97 1.81
N GLY A 20 -6.56 -16.15 1.79
CA GLY A 20 -7.10 -17.30 1.06
C GLY A 20 -7.17 -17.02 -0.44
N THR A 21 -8.31 -17.32 -1.08
CA THR A 21 -8.51 -17.08 -2.52
C THR A 21 -8.82 -15.62 -2.88
N GLU A 22 -9.13 -14.78 -1.88
CA GLU A 22 -9.46 -13.36 -2.06
C GLU A 22 -8.32 -12.51 -1.53
N ASN A 23 -7.14 -12.63 -2.17
CA ASN A 23 -5.97 -11.83 -1.85
C ASN A 23 -5.40 -11.14 -3.10
N GLU A 24 -4.73 -10.01 -2.89
CA GLU A 24 -4.03 -9.29 -3.94
C GLU A 24 -2.82 -8.55 -3.37
N THR A 25 -1.74 -8.47 -4.15
CA THR A 25 -0.55 -7.70 -3.82
C THR A 25 -0.57 -6.39 -4.61
N PHE A 26 -0.41 -5.28 -3.90
CA PHE A 26 -0.35 -3.95 -4.49
C PHE A 26 1.04 -3.36 -4.34
N GLU A 27 1.61 -2.89 -5.44
CA GLU A 27 2.82 -2.07 -5.45
C GLU A 27 2.42 -0.63 -5.78
N LEU A 28 2.73 0.31 -4.89
CA LEU A 28 2.24 1.69 -4.99
C LEU A 28 3.24 2.69 -4.40
N HIS A 29 2.90 3.98 -4.51
CA HIS A 29 3.59 5.07 -3.84
C HIS A 29 2.95 5.30 -2.47
N SER A 30 3.72 5.19 -1.40
CA SER A 30 3.32 5.38 0.00
C SER A 30 2.57 6.69 0.22
N GLY A 31 2.95 7.75 -0.51
CA GLY A 31 2.29 9.06 -0.51
C GLY A 31 0.78 9.01 -0.79
N ILE A 32 0.29 8.01 -1.53
CA ILE A 32 -1.15 7.81 -1.74
C ILE A 32 -1.83 7.49 -0.41
N LEU A 33 -1.26 6.55 0.34
CA LEU A 33 -1.83 6.10 1.61
C LEU A 33 -1.73 7.17 2.69
N TYR A 34 -0.62 7.91 2.74
CA TYR A 34 -0.44 9.06 3.63
C TYR A 34 -1.56 10.09 3.47
N VAL A 35 -1.97 10.38 2.22
CA VAL A 35 -3.02 11.38 1.95
C VAL A 35 -4.42 10.81 2.13
N ARG A 36 -4.65 9.54 1.80
CA ARG A 36 -6.00 8.97 1.67
C ARG A 36 -6.49 8.23 2.91
N CYS A 37 -5.61 7.80 3.81
CA CYS A 37 -6.01 6.98 4.94
C CYS A 37 -5.12 7.21 6.17
N PRO A 38 -5.62 7.94 7.19
CA PRO A 38 -4.88 8.16 8.44
C PRO A 38 -4.45 6.86 9.14
N TYR A 39 -5.26 5.80 9.03
CA TYR A 39 -4.90 4.48 9.54
C TYR A 39 -3.61 3.96 8.91
N PHE A 40 -3.52 3.98 7.57
CA PHE A 40 -2.28 3.58 6.91
C PHE A 40 -1.15 4.57 7.17
N SER A 41 -1.40 5.88 7.20
CA SER A 41 -0.37 6.88 7.55
C SER A 41 0.38 6.50 8.82
N ASN A 42 -0.35 6.23 9.91
CA ASN A 42 0.24 5.87 11.19
C ASN A 42 1.03 4.56 11.11
N GLU A 43 0.47 3.56 10.43
CA GLU A 43 1.20 2.29 10.28
C GLU A 43 2.45 2.42 9.42
N LEU A 44 2.43 3.24 8.37
CA LEU A 44 3.60 3.44 7.52
C LEU A 44 4.73 4.10 8.29
N ASP A 45 4.44 4.98 9.24
CA ASP A 45 5.46 5.64 10.06
C ASP A 45 6.19 4.68 11.00
N GLU A 46 5.58 3.55 11.35
CA GLU A 46 6.18 2.50 12.19
C GLU A 46 6.96 1.46 11.39
N LEU A 47 6.86 1.45 10.06
CA LEU A 47 7.53 0.47 9.21
C LEU A 47 8.95 0.92 8.82
N ASP A 48 9.90 0.01 9.02
CA ASP A 48 11.25 0.11 8.48
C ASP A 48 11.30 -0.27 6.99
N TYR A 49 12.28 0.30 6.28
CA TYR A 49 12.58 -0.08 4.91
C TYR A 49 13.38 -1.39 4.86
N ASN A 50 13.08 -2.25 3.88
CA ASN A 50 13.91 -3.41 3.58
C ASN A 50 15.20 -3.03 2.83
N GLU A 51 16.03 -4.03 2.50
CA GLU A 51 17.30 -3.84 1.77
C GLU A 51 17.16 -3.16 0.39
N ASN A 52 15.98 -3.27 -0.23
CA ASN A 52 15.65 -2.65 -1.51
C ASN A 52 15.01 -1.26 -1.34
N HIS A 53 15.02 -0.72 -0.12
CA HIS A 53 14.36 0.55 0.24
C HIS A 53 12.85 0.54 -0.03
N ILE A 54 12.21 -0.60 0.21
CA ILE A 54 10.76 -0.80 0.07
C ILE A 54 10.17 -1.14 1.44
N LYS A 55 9.04 -0.51 1.80
CA LYS A 55 8.21 -0.93 2.94
C LYS A 55 7.31 -2.09 2.51
N GLU A 56 7.11 -3.07 3.37
CA GLU A 56 6.27 -4.24 3.07
C GLU A 56 5.35 -4.54 4.25
N ILE A 57 4.05 -4.71 3.99
CA ILE A 57 3.06 -4.99 5.03
C ILE A 57 1.94 -5.92 4.56
N SER A 58 1.44 -6.75 5.47
CA SER A 58 0.31 -7.65 5.23
C SER A 58 -0.95 -7.19 5.98
N LYS A 59 -2.08 -7.19 5.29
CA LYS A 59 -3.42 -6.80 5.75
C LYS A 59 -4.45 -7.86 5.41
N PRO A 60 -4.38 -9.05 6.04
CA PRO A 60 -5.32 -10.15 5.77
C PRO A 60 -6.75 -9.86 6.23
N ASN A 61 -6.93 -8.82 7.06
CA ASN A 61 -8.24 -8.42 7.61
C ASN A 61 -8.91 -7.31 6.78
N ILE A 62 -8.25 -6.77 5.76
CA ILE A 62 -8.83 -5.80 4.83
C ILE A 62 -9.20 -6.56 3.56
N SER A 63 -10.43 -6.39 3.07
CA SER A 63 -10.81 -6.99 1.78
C SER A 63 -10.18 -6.22 0.62
N VAL A 64 -9.90 -6.94 -0.47
CA VAL A 64 -9.31 -6.36 -1.69
C VAL A 64 -10.14 -5.17 -2.19
N ASP A 65 -11.46 -5.28 -2.20
CA ASP A 65 -12.34 -4.21 -2.69
C ASP A 65 -12.34 -2.97 -1.79
N VAL A 66 -12.30 -3.15 -0.46
CA VAL A 66 -12.16 -2.01 0.46
C VAL A 66 -10.82 -1.31 0.24
N PHE A 67 -9.74 -2.07 0.02
CA PHE A 67 -8.44 -1.47 -0.24
C PHE A 67 -8.40 -0.71 -1.57
N ARG A 68 -9.04 -1.22 -2.62
CA ARG A 68 -9.17 -0.50 -3.91
C ARG A 68 -9.85 0.85 -3.74
N VAL A 69 -10.88 0.96 -2.90
CA VAL A 69 -11.53 2.24 -2.59
C VAL A 69 -10.57 3.23 -1.92
N ILE A 70 -9.66 2.74 -1.06
CA ILE A 70 -8.67 3.59 -0.39
C ILE A 70 -7.66 4.17 -1.40
N ILE A 71 -7.20 3.37 -2.37
CA ILE A 71 -6.14 3.75 -3.31
C ILE A 71 -6.63 4.42 -4.61
N THR A 72 -7.95 4.49 -4.86
CA THR A 72 -8.55 5.12 -6.05
C THR A 72 -8.67 6.63 -5.86
#